data_AF-A0A226NAD9-F1
#
_entry.id   AF-A0A226NAD9-F1
#
_cell.length_a   1.000
_cell.length_b   1.000
_cell.length_c   1.000
_cell.angle_alpha   90.00
_cell.angle_beta   90.00
_cell.angle_gamma   90.00
#
_symmetry.space_group_name_H-M   'P 1'
#
loop_
_entity.id
_entity.type
_entity.pdbx_description
1 polymer ?
#
loop_
_entity_poly.entity_id
_entity_poly.type
_entity_poly.pdbx_seq_one_letter_code
_entity_poly.pdbx_strand_id
1 'polypeptide(L)'
;MEEALRCGALSRVLTAFSREPGTPKTYVQDVLQAQLAEEVHRVLCESAGHMYVCGDVTMATEVLRTVQRILVQRTAMSVQQAGDFISELR
;
A
#
# COMPACT_ATOMS: atom_id res chain seq x y z
N MET A 1 11.77 -9.58 -12.33
CA MET A 1 11.71 -9.22 -10.89
C MET A 1 12.87 -9.81 -10.12
N GLU A 2 13.19 -11.09 -10.26
CA GLU A 2 14.32 -11.74 -9.55
C GLU A 2 15.66 -11.05 -9.79
N GLU A 3 15.96 -10.66 -11.03
CA GLU A 3 17.19 -9.91 -11.33
C GLU A 3 17.21 -8.53 -10.66
N ALA A 4 16.08 -7.81 -10.66
CA ALA A 4 15.96 -6.51 -10.01
C ALA A 4 16.12 -6.60 -8.48
N LEU A 5 15.67 -7.70 -7.86
CA LEU A 5 15.94 -8.01 -6.46
C LEU A 5 17.44 -8.31 -6.25
N ARG A 6 18.02 -9.15 -7.10
CA ARG A 6 19.45 -9.52 -7.01
C ARG A 6 20.40 -8.34 -7.17
N CYS A 7 20.09 -7.37 -8.03
CA CYS A 7 20.91 -6.18 -8.23
C CYS A 7 20.58 -5.03 -7.27
N GLY A 8 19.61 -5.21 -6.36
CA GLY A 8 19.24 -4.22 -5.34
C GLY A 8 18.36 -3.08 -5.83
N ALA A 9 17.89 -3.11 -7.08
CA ALA A 9 16.92 -2.14 -7.59
C ALA A 9 15.53 -2.27 -6.93
N LEU A 10 15.17 -3.49 -6.50
CA LEU A 10 14.02 -3.75 -5.64
C LEU A 10 14.50 -4.29 -4.29
N SER A 11 13.95 -3.77 -3.19
CA SER A 11 14.23 -4.28 -1.85
C SER A 11 13.35 -5.48 -1.50
N ARG A 12 12.08 -5.48 -1.95
CA ARG A 12 11.08 -6.52 -1.69
C ARG A 12 10.09 -6.63 -2.85
N VAL A 13 9.56 -7.82 -3.05
CA VAL A 13 8.42 -8.11 -3.93
C VAL A 13 7.41 -8.92 -3.14
N LEU A 14 6.14 -8.50 -3.17
CA LEU A 14 5.04 -9.23 -2.56
C LEU A 14 3.99 -9.54 -3.63
N THR A 15 3.41 -10.73 -3.57
CA THR A 15 2.40 -11.19 -4.51
C THR A 15 1.14 -11.60 -3.77
N ALA A 16 -0.01 -11.17 -4.28
CA ALA A 16 -1.33 -11.48 -3.73
C ALA A 16 -2.06 -12.42 -4.69
N PHE A 17 -2.22 -13.68 -4.30
CA PHE A 17 -2.93 -14.67 -5.10
C PHE A 17 -4.42 -14.66 -4.78
N SER A 18 -5.24 -14.25 -5.75
CA SER A 18 -6.70 -14.16 -5.56
C SER A 18 -7.46 -15.44 -5.90
N ARG A 19 -6.78 -16.44 -6.47
CA ARG A 19 -7.39 -17.67 -7.03
C ARG A 19 -6.55 -18.93 -6.82
N GLU A 20 -5.55 -18.88 -5.96
CA GLU A 20 -4.72 -20.06 -5.68
C GLU A 20 -5.51 -21.06 -4.82
N PRO A 21 -5.62 -22.33 -5.24
CA PRO A 21 -6.37 -23.33 -4.49
C PRO A 21 -5.77 -23.58 -3.10
N GLY A 22 -6.62 -23.66 -2.09
CA GLY A 22 -6.20 -23.94 -0.71
C GLY A 22 -5.62 -22.75 0.04
N THR A 23 -5.55 -21.55 -0.57
CA THR A 23 -5.15 -20.32 0.12
C THR A 23 -6.29 -19.30 0.17
N PRO A 24 -6.34 -18.43 1.20
CA PRO A 24 -7.30 -17.34 1.24
C PRO A 24 -7.10 -16.40 0.05
N LYS A 25 -8.20 -16.03 -0.60
CA LYS A 25 -8.22 -15.04 -1.66
C LYS A 25 -7.64 -13.72 -1.15
N THR A 26 -6.53 -13.31 -1.76
CA THR A 26 -5.77 -12.13 -1.32
C THR A 26 -5.61 -11.14 -2.48
N TYR A 27 -5.76 -9.84 -2.18
CA TYR A 27 -5.48 -8.72 -3.07
C TYR A 27 -4.34 -7.84 -2.54
N VAL A 28 -3.85 -6.91 -3.37
CA VAL A 28 -2.73 -6.02 -3.01
C VAL A 28 -3.04 -5.14 -1.80
N GLN A 29 -4.29 -4.67 -1.66
CA GLN A 29 -4.72 -3.92 -0.49
C GLN A 29 -4.72 -4.76 0.80
N ASP A 30 -4.99 -6.06 0.71
CA ASP A 30 -4.92 -6.95 1.87
C ASP A 30 -3.46 -7.09 2.34
N VAL A 31 -2.52 -7.23 1.39
CA VAL A 31 -1.08 -7.25 1.68
C VAL A 31 -0.62 -5.92 2.29
N LEU A 32 -1.07 -4.78 1.74
CA LEU A 32 -0.75 -3.47 2.30
C LEU A 32 -1.16 -3.36 3.77
N GLN A 33 -2.41 -3.74 4.07
CA GLN A 33 -2.95 -3.67 5.43
C GLN A 33 -2.26 -4.65 6.38
N ALA A 34 -2.06 -5.89 5.96
CA ALA A 34 -1.59 -6.97 6.84
C ALA A 34 -0.07 -6.96 7.05
N GLN A 35 0.70 -6.58 6.03
CA GLN A 35 2.15 -6.76 6.02
C GLN A 35 2.95 -5.47 5.90
N LEU A 36 2.35 -4.38 5.38
CA LEU A 36 3.07 -3.15 5.05
C LEU A 36 2.50 -1.89 5.73
N ALA A 37 1.56 -2.01 6.68
CA ALA A 37 0.92 -0.85 7.28
C ALA A 37 1.93 0.14 7.93
N GLU A 38 2.95 -0.38 8.61
CA GLU A 38 4.02 0.44 9.20
C GLU A 38 4.91 1.09 8.12
N GLU A 39 5.24 0.33 7.08
CA GLU A 39 6.03 0.83 5.95
C GLU A 39 5.31 1.97 5.22
N VAL A 40 4.01 1.83 4.98
CA VAL A 40 3.18 2.86 4.36
C VAL A 40 3.20 4.14 5.20
N HIS A 41 3.03 4.03 6.52
CA HIS A 41 3.12 5.18 7.42
C HIS A 41 4.50 5.85 7.33
N ARG A 42 5.59 5.08 7.48
CA ARG A 42 6.96 5.61 7.42
C ARG A 42 7.26 6.29 6.09
N VAL A 43 6.94 5.64 4.97
CA VAL A 43 7.24 6.15 3.63
C VAL A 43 6.51 7.47 3.37
N LEU A 44 5.21 7.51 3.68
CA LEU A 44 4.38 8.67 3.35
C LEU A 44 4.52 9.82 4.35
N CYS A 45 4.67 9.53 5.64
CA CYS A 45 4.65 10.55 6.68
C CYS A 45 6.04 10.97 7.18
N GLU A 46 7.04 10.08 7.14
CA GLU A 46 8.34 10.31 7.79
C GLU A 46 9.50 10.46 6.79
N SER A 47 9.41 9.82 5.63
CA SER A 47 10.53 9.69 4.69
C SER A 47 10.40 10.52 3.41
N ALA A 48 9.34 11.33 3.28
CA ALA A 48 8.99 12.05 2.05
C ALA A 48 9.02 11.14 0.80
N GLY A 49 8.62 9.88 0.97
CA GLY A 49 8.64 8.88 -0.09
C GLY A 49 7.38 8.94 -0.96
N HIS A 50 7.39 8.14 -2.02
CA HIS A 50 6.33 8.12 -3.02
C HIS A 50 5.64 6.77 -3.08
N MET A 51 4.34 6.78 -3.38
CA MET A 51 3.56 5.59 -3.65
C MET A 51 2.98 5.68 -5.06
N TYR A 52 3.12 4.59 -5.82
CA TYR A 52 2.61 4.48 -7.18
C TYR A 52 1.58 3.35 -7.26
N VAL A 53 0.47 3.60 -7.95
CA VAL A 53 -0.60 2.63 -8.18
C VAL A 53 -0.91 2.60 -9.67
N CYS A 54 -0.82 1.41 -10.27
CA CYS A 54 -1.09 1.21 -11.69
C CYS A 54 -2.01 0.01 -11.87
N GLY A 55 -3.02 0.14 -12.73
CA GLY A 55 -3.97 -0.92 -13.04
C GLY A 55 -5.40 -0.39 -13.15
N ASP A 56 -6.36 -1.26 -12.87
CA ASP A 56 -7.79 -0.95 -12.94
C ASP A 56 -8.23 0.13 -11.94
N VAL A 57 -9.26 0.90 -12.32
CA VAL A 57 -9.78 2.03 -11.52
C VAL A 57 -10.39 1.56 -10.20
N THR A 58 -11.09 0.42 -10.19
CA THR A 58 -11.63 -0.16 -8.96
C THR A 58 -10.49 -0.60 -8.04
N MET A 59 -9.45 -1.25 -8.58
CA MET A 59 -8.27 -1.61 -7.80
C MET A 59 -7.59 -0.38 -7.18
N ALA A 60 -7.37 0.68 -7.97
CA ALA A 60 -6.77 1.91 -7.47
C ALA A 60 -7.58 2.55 -6.34
N THR A 61 -8.91 2.51 -6.44
CA THR A 61 -9.83 3.02 -5.43
C THR A 61 -9.72 2.26 -4.10
N GLU A 62 -9.67 0.92 -4.15
CA GLU A 62 -9.54 0.09 -2.93
C GLU A 62 -8.16 0.21 -2.27
N VAL A 63 -7.10 0.36 -3.07
CA VAL A 63 -5.76 0.66 -2.55
C VAL A 63 -5.76 2.01 -1.83
N LEU A 64 -6.32 3.05 -2.44
CA LEU A 64 -6.39 4.38 -1.83
C LEU A 64 -7.13 4.37 -0.49
N ARG A 65 -8.30 3.72 -0.42
CA ARG A 65 -9.07 3.56 0.83
C ARG A 65 -8.27 2.83 1.90
N THR A 66 -7.50 1.83 1.49
CA THR A 66 -6.68 1.05 2.43
C THR A 66 -5.52 1.86 2.98
N VAL A 67 -4.85 2.66 2.14
CA VAL A 67 -3.82 3.61 2.60
C VAL A 67 -4.42 4.62 3.58
N GLN A 68 -5.59 5.20 3.27
CA GLN A 68 -6.27 6.13 4.17
C GLN A 68 -6.58 5.47 5.52
N ARG A 69 -7.07 4.23 5.53
CA ARG A 69 -7.31 3.47 6.77
C ARG A 69 -6.03 3.23 7.56
N ILE A 70 -4.93 2.87 6.89
CA ILE A 70 -3.62 2.70 7.54
C ILE A 70 -3.20 4.00 8.22
N LEU A 71 -3.32 5.14 7.54
CA LEU A 71 -2.96 6.45 8.13
C LEU A 71 -3.82 6.76 9.35
N VAL A 72 -5.13 6.58 9.29
CA VAL A 72 -6.02 6.77 10.45
C VAL A 72 -5.65 5.86 11.63
N GLN A 73 -5.23 4.62 11.35
CA GLN A 73 -4.88 3.65 12.40
C GLN A 73 -3.50 3.89 13.02
N ARG A 74 -2.56 4.47 12.27
CA ARG A 74 -1.16 4.64 12.66
C ARG A 74 -0.82 6.05 13.11
N THR A 75 -1.69 7.01 12.85
CA THR A 75 -1.54 8.41 13.24
C THR A 75 -2.72 8.87 14.09
N ALA A 76 -2.71 10.12 14.54
CA ALA A 76 -3.86 10.77 15.18
C ALA A 76 -4.80 11.46 14.17
N MET A 77 -4.64 11.21 12.87
CA MET A 77 -5.49 11.81 11.84
C MET A 77 -6.91 11.23 11.89
N SER A 78 -7.90 12.11 11.73
CA SER A 78 -9.24 11.71 11.35
C SER A 78 -9.27 11.17 9.90
N VAL A 79 -10.36 10.50 9.54
CA VAL A 79 -10.56 10.01 8.15
C VAL A 79 -10.45 11.15 7.14
N GLN A 80 -11.03 12.32 7.44
CA GLN A 80 -10.95 13.49 6.58
C GLN A 80 -9.51 13.97 6.42
N GLN A 81 -8.79 14.17 7.54
CA GLN A 81 -7.39 14.62 7.51
C GLN A 81 -6.48 13.65 6.75
N ALA A 82 -6.69 12.34 6.89
CA ALA A 82 -5.94 11.34 6.12
C ALA A 82 -6.26 11.42 4.62
N GLY A 83 -7.52 11.71 4.26
CA GLY A 83 -7.92 11.90 2.86
C GLY A 83 -7.32 13.16 2.23
N ASP A 84 -7.32 14.26 2.98
CA ASP A 84 -6.71 15.53 2.56
C ASP A 84 -5.21 15.37 2.40
N PHE A 85 -4.54 14.75 3.37
CA PHE A 85 -3.11 14.45 3.32
C PHE A 85 -2.73 13.64 2.08
N ILE A 86 -3.47 12.56 1.77
CA ILE A 86 -3.18 11.78 0.56
C ILE A 86 -3.41 12.60 -0.71
N SER A 87 -4.37 13.53 -0.70
CA SER A 87 -4.64 14.40 -1.84
C SER A 87 -3.50 15.39 -2.10
N GLU A 88 -2.80 15.85 -1.05
CA GLU A 88 -1.61 16.71 -1.15
C GLU A 88 -0.36 15.98 -1.69
N LEU A 89 -0.32 14.65 -1.59
CA LEU A 89 0.77 13.83 -2.14
C LEU A 89 0.68 13.59 -3.67
N ARG A 90 -0.39 14.08 -4.32
CA ARG A 90 -0.67 13.87 -5.75
C ARG A 90 -0.03 14.93 -6.66
#